data_AF-A0A2T0XIR2-F1
#
_entry.id   AF-A0A2T0XIR2-F1
#
_cell.length_a   1.000
_cell.length_b   1.000
_cell.length_c   1.000
_cell.angle_alpha   90.00
_cell.angle_beta   90.00
_cell.angle_gamma   90.00
#
_symmetry.space_group_name_H-M   'P 1'
#
loop_
_entity.id
_entity.type
_entity.pdbx_description
1 polymer ?
#
loop_
_entity_poly.entity_id
_entity_poly.type
_entity_poly.pdbx_seq_one_letter_code
_entity_poly.pdbx_strand_id
1 'polypeptide(L)'
;MRIFLLLSGFFLWMNFGVSGQKIEKVFIEMDTEKEYQVIHSFGASDAWRCQFVGKNWPDAKKEKMSEWLFSQEVDDKGNPLGIGLSLWRFNIGAGSMEQGDSSGIVNPWRKSECFLSPDGTYDWSKQEGQQWFLKMAHQYGVENTVAFPNSAPVYFTTNGKAFSPKGRTNLNVRDNKLQDYAKFLTDVCEHFEDRGLGFSYLSPFNEPQWDWSNPTQEGTPATNEDLYLLTHFIDHEFQKRGLQTMIAPGETAEYNFLYERVSDYVGSSEQFRDFLSPDSPLFLGKLKYTAPLFSAHSYFTTWPVEKLINVRLKLRQSLDSINPEMDFWQSEFCILENNDDITGGHQRDLGMATALYVARVMHYDLTIANATSWQWWTAITQCNYKDGLIYLDNGGEGISDQQHPDNEKLKFDGNFHDSKLMWAMGNFSRFVRPGMVRIEVKTDNGDNHLEQALSLMVSAFKNNATGEVVLVLINYSDKKQSLELQNKVLFNEEIKTYVTSKNENLSFRKGSLENLVVDPQTVKTVILKYKE
;
A
#
# COMPACT_ATOMS: atom_id res chain seq x y z
N MET A 1 55.62 -5.76 -67.43
CA MET A 1 54.42 -5.36 -66.68
C MET A 1 54.42 -6.11 -65.35
N ARG A 2 54.19 -5.38 -64.24
CA ARG A 2 54.07 -5.78 -62.82
C ARG A 2 55.28 -5.44 -61.94
N ILE A 3 55.18 -4.22 -61.41
CA ILE A 3 55.88 -3.64 -60.27
C ILE A 3 55.22 -4.22 -58.99
N PHE A 4 56.03 -4.72 -58.06
CA PHE A 4 55.59 -5.05 -56.69
C PHE A 4 55.79 -3.81 -55.81
N LEU A 5 54.69 -3.27 -55.28
CA LEU A 5 54.67 -2.19 -54.29
C LEU A 5 54.51 -2.81 -52.89
N LEU A 6 55.48 -2.55 -52.02
CA LEU A 6 55.44 -2.81 -50.59
C LEU A 6 54.61 -1.71 -49.90
N LEU A 7 53.51 -2.09 -49.27
CA LEU A 7 52.69 -1.24 -48.42
C LEU A 7 53.05 -1.52 -46.95
N SER A 8 53.65 -0.53 -46.29
CA SER A 8 53.91 -0.50 -44.85
C SER A 8 52.64 -0.10 -44.10
N GLY A 9 52.13 -1.01 -43.25
CA GLY A 9 50.99 -0.74 -42.36
C GLY A 9 51.44 -0.02 -41.08
N PHE A 10 50.95 1.20 -40.87
CA PHE A 10 51.01 1.90 -39.60
C PHE A 10 49.87 1.39 -38.69
N PHE A 11 50.20 0.74 -37.59
CA PHE A 11 49.23 0.42 -36.52
C PHE A 11 49.16 1.60 -35.54
N LEU A 12 48.06 2.35 -35.59
CA LEU A 12 47.68 3.30 -34.54
C LEU A 12 47.05 2.52 -33.37
N TRP A 13 47.75 2.48 -32.24
CA TRP A 13 47.17 2.05 -30.96
C TRP A 13 46.30 3.17 -30.40
N MET A 14 44.97 3.03 -30.51
CA MET A 14 44.03 3.81 -29.70
C MET A 14 43.94 3.19 -28.31
N ASN A 15 44.59 3.83 -27.33
CA ASN A 15 44.32 3.56 -25.92
C ASN A 15 42.92 4.08 -25.59
N PHE A 16 41.94 3.17 -25.45
CA PHE A 16 40.71 3.46 -24.74
C PHE A 16 41.05 3.58 -23.25
N GLY A 17 41.31 4.80 -22.81
CA GLY A 17 41.31 5.11 -21.38
C GLY A 17 39.91 4.88 -20.85
N VAL A 18 39.73 3.83 -20.04
CA VAL A 18 38.55 3.68 -19.19
C VAL A 18 38.60 4.82 -18.18
N SER A 19 37.91 5.91 -18.48
CA SER A 19 37.59 6.93 -17.50
C SER A 19 36.67 6.27 -16.48
N GLY A 20 37.22 5.81 -15.35
CA GLY A 20 36.41 5.38 -14.21
C GLY A 20 35.49 6.52 -13.81
N GLN A 21 34.17 6.33 -13.95
CA GLN A 21 33.21 7.29 -13.42
C GLN A 21 33.52 7.51 -11.95
N LYS A 22 33.77 8.78 -11.58
CA LYS A 22 33.94 9.17 -10.18
C LYS A 22 32.62 8.84 -9.47
N ILE A 23 32.66 7.86 -8.57
CA ILE A 23 31.51 7.50 -7.74
C ILE A 23 31.15 8.74 -6.92
N GLU A 24 29.91 9.20 -7.03
CA GLU A 24 29.41 10.31 -6.25
C GLU A 24 29.34 9.88 -4.78
N LYS A 25 29.87 10.72 -3.90
CA LYS A 25 29.93 10.45 -2.47
C LYS A 25 28.89 11.32 -1.78
N VAL A 26 28.00 10.68 -1.01
CA VAL A 26 26.94 11.33 -0.24
C VAL A 26 27.21 11.11 1.25
N PHE A 27 27.29 12.18 2.02
CA PHE A 27 27.35 12.10 3.47
C PHE A 27 25.94 11.97 4.05
N ILE A 28 25.82 11.11 5.05
CA ILE A 28 24.59 10.87 5.79
C ILE A 28 24.86 11.14 7.27
N GLU A 29 23.98 11.88 7.92
CA GLU A 29 23.97 12.07 9.36
C GLU A 29 22.61 11.64 9.90
N MET A 30 22.58 10.69 10.83
CA MET A 30 21.35 10.28 11.51
C MET A 30 21.30 10.87 12.91
N ASP A 31 20.22 11.56 13.26
CA ASP A 31 20.00 12.05 14.62
C ASP A 31 18.97 11.15 15.30
N THR A 32 19.46 10.28 16.18
CA THR A 32 18.65 9.25 16.84
C THR A 32 17.81 9.79 17.99
N GLU A 33 18.05 11.02 18.42
CA GLU A 33 17.27 11.72 19.46
C GLU A 33 16.11 12.52 18.83
N LYS A 34 16.22 12.90 17.55
CA LYS A 34 15.13 13.56 16.81
C LYS A 34 14.19 12.53 16.19
N GLU A 35 13.19 12.16 16.96
CA GLU A 35 12.12 11.22 16.60
C GLU A 35 10.97 11.89 15.83
N TYR A 36 10.28 11.08 15.03
CA TYR A 36 9.06 11.43 14.30
C TYR A 36 7.94 10.44 14.66
N GLN A 37 7.20 9.94 13.68
CA GLN A 37 6.09 9.02 13.93
C GLN A 37 6.54 7.61 14.30
N VAL A 38 5.70 6.94 15.09
CA VAL A 38 5.77 5.50 15.31
C VAL A 38 5.14 4.80 14.12
N ILE A 39 5.85 3.84 13.53
CA ILE A 39 5.35 3.07 12.42
C ILE A 39 4.32 2.07 12.94
N HIS A 40 3.12 2.14 12.38
CA HIS A 40 2.02 1.23 12.65
C HIS A 40 2.12 -0.02 11.79
N SER A 41 2.14 0.12 10.45
CA SER A 41 2.08 -1.05 9.56
C SER A 41 2.40 -0.80 8.09
N PHE A 42 2.63 -1.91 7.36
CA PHE A 42 2.61 -1.97 5.90
C PHE A 42 1.65 -3.07 5.47
N GLY A 43 0.77 -2.79 4.50
CA GLY A 43 -0.28 -3.75 4.12
C GLY A 43 -0.68 -3.77 2.66
N ALA A 44 -1.58 -4.69 2.33
CA ALA A 44 -2.20 -4.83 1.01
C ALA A 44 -3.62 -5.38 1.16
N SER A 45 -4.40 -5.31 0.07
CA SER A 45 -5.81 -5.71 0.02
C SER A 45 -6.04 -7.05 -0.67
N ASP A 46 -6.99 -7.81 -0.13
CA ASP A 46 -7.46 -9.07 -0.67
C ASP A 46 -8.48 -8.92 -1.82
N ALA A 47 -8.89 -7.68 -2.12
CA ALA A 47 -10.02 -7.39 -2.98
C ALA A 47 -9.96 -8.13 -4.32
N TRP A 48 -11.13 -8.65 -4.73
CA TRP A 48 -11.44 -9.23 -6.03
C TRP A 48 -10.75 -10.56 -6.39
N ARG A 49 -9.42 -10.67 -6.27
CA ARG A 49 -8.69 -11.86 -6.79
C ARG A 49 -8.53 -12.94 -5.72
N CYS A 50 -8.29 -12.57 -4.46
CA CYS A 50 -8.01 -13.53 -3.40
C CYS A 50 -9.20 -14.47 -3.13
N GLN A 51 -10.44 -14.03 -3.40
CA GLN A 51 -11.63 -14.88 -3.28
C GLN A 51 -11.55 -16.15 -4.16
N PHE A 52 -10.95 -16.04 -5.36
CA PHE A 52 -10.80 -17.17 -6.27
C PHE A 52 -9.52 -17.94 -5.97
N VAL A 53 -8.41 -17.24 -5.74
CA VAL A 53 -7.13 -17.87 -5.44
C VAL A 53 -7.20 -18.71 -4.16
N GLY A 54 -7.68 -18.13 -3.06
CA GLY A 54 -7.72 -18.82 -1.77
C GLY A 54 -8.67 -20.03 -1.78
N LYS A 55 -9.76 -19.95 -2.57
CA LYS A 55 -10.78 -20.99 -2.67
C LYS A 55 -10.38 -22.12 -3.61
N ASN A 56 -9.88 -21.80 -4.79
CA ASN A 56 -9.82 -22.76 -5.90
C ASN A 56 -8.39 -23.19 -6.27
N TRP A 57 -7.37 -22.35 -6.03
CA TRP A 57 -6.02 -22.65 -6.52
C TRP A 57 -5.35 -23.79 -5.72
N PRO A 58 -4.43 -24.55 -6.35
CA PRO A 58 -3.68 -25.60 -5.65
C PRO A 58 -2.99 -25.09 -4.39
N ASP A 59 -3.04 -25.88 -3.31
CA ASP A 59 -2.52 -25.51 -1.98
C ASP A 59 -1.08 -24.98 -2.05
N ALA A 60 -0.17 -25.69 -2.70
CA ALA A 60 1.23 -25.28 -2.84
C ALA A 60 1.40 -23.87 -3.46
N LYS A 61 0.51 -23.45 -4.37
CA LYS A 61 0.60 -22.13 -5.01
C LYS A 61 0.08 -21.03 -4.09
N LYS A 62 -1.09 -21.23 -3.46
CA LYS A 62 -1.64 -20.23 -2.52
C LYS A 62 -0.79 -20.13 -1.24
N GLU A 63 -0.22 -21.23 -0.76
CA GLU A 63 0.75 -21.23 0.34
C GLU A 63 2.00 -20.43 -0.03
N LYS A 64 2.57 -20.62 -1.22
CA LYS A 64 3.73 -19.84 -1.67
C LYS A 64 3.44 -18.35 -1.78
N MET A 65 2.28 -17.97 -2.32
CA MET A 65 1.87 -16.57 -2.37
C MET A 65 1.67 -15.98 -0.97
N SER A 66 1.11 -16.75 -0.03
CA SER A 66 0.98 -16.31 1.38
C SER A 66 2.34 -16.18 2.07
N GLU A 67 3.31 -17.06 1.79
CA GLU A 67 4.69 -16.94 2.29
C GLU A 67 5.33 -15.66 1.77
N TRP A 68 5.20 -15.37 0.47
CA TRP A 68 5.73 -14.13 -0.11
C TRP A 68 5.13 -12.88 0.50
N LEU A 69 3.83 -12.86 0.82
CA LEU A 69 3.17 -11.70 1.40
C LEU A 69 3.49 -11.54 2.89
N PHE A 70 3.46 -12.62 3.67
CA PHE A 70 3.38 -12.52 5.13
C PHE A 70 4.62 -13.03 5.87
N SER A 71 5.44 -13.89 5.26
CA SER A 71 6.54 -14.52 5.97
C SER A 71 7.60 -13.49 6.38
N GLN A 72 8.02 -13.60 7.65
CA GLN A 72 9.20 -12.93 8.18
C GLN A 72 10.41 -13.88 8.28
N GLU A 73 10.32 -15.08 7.73
CA GLU A 73 11.43 -16.03 7.75
C GLU A 73 12.49 -15.71 6.68
N VAL A 74 13.62 -16.42 6.74
CA VAL A 74 14.72 -16.31 5.77
C VAL A 74 15.13 -17.70 5.29
N ASP A 75 15.67 -17.79 4.08
CA ASP A 75 16.30 -19.01 3.57
C ASP A 75 17.67 -19.28 4.21
N ASP A 76 18.28 -20.42 3.87
CA ASP A 76 19.62 -20.82 4.35
C ASP A 76 20.74 -19.81 4.01
N LYS A 77 20.51 -18.94 3.03
CA LYS A 77 21.45 -17.88 2.62
C LYS A 77 21.13 -16.55 3.30
N GLY A 78 20.07 -16.47 4.09
CA GLY A 78 19.63 -15.26 4.79
C GLY A 78 18.71 -14.36 3.97
N ASN A 79 18.28 -14.75 2.77
CA ASN A 79 17.32 -13.97 1.97
C ASN A 79 15.92 -14.10 2.59
N PRO A 80 15.15 -13.03 2.74
CA PRO A 80 13.77 -13.12 3.20
C PRO A 80 12.91 -14.02 2.31
N LEU A 81 12.11 -14.89 2.91
CA LEU A 81 11.15 -15.72 2.18
C LEU A 81 9.94 -14.91 1.72
N GLY A 82 9.62 -13.82 2.42
CA GLY A 82 8.54 -12.90 2.09
C GLY A 82 8.83 -11.46 2.49
N ILE A 83 7.90 -10.58 2.16
CA ILE A 83 7.97 -9.15 2.45
C ILE A 83 7.48 -8.83 3.87
N GLY A 84 6.85 -9.78 4.55
CA GLY A 84 6.40 -9.61 5.93
C GLY A 84 5.42 -8.45 6.08
N LEU A 85 4.30 -8.43 5.35
CA LEU A 85 3.25 -7.45 5.62
C LEU A 85 2.84 -7.49 7.10
N SER A 86 2.57 -6.34 7.69
CA SER A 86 2.08 -6.17 9.07
C SER A 86 0.63 -5.74 9.13
N LEU A 87 -0.01 -5.56 7.98
CA LEU A 87 -1.44 -5.30 7.85
C LEU A 87 -2.04 -6.05 6.65
N TRP A 88 -3.23 -6.62 6.84
CA TRP A 88 -4.02 -7.23 5.76
C TRP A 88 -5.42 -6.62 5.69
N ARG A 89 -5.84 -6.13 4.51
CA ARG A 89 -7.18 -5.58 4.29
C ARG A 89 -8.11 -6.64 3.70
N PHE A 90 -9.20 -6.94 4.40
CA PHE A 90 -10.25 -7.87 4.03
C PHE A 90 -11.47 -7.11 3.48
N ASN A 91 -11.79 -7.31 2.19
CA ASN A 91 -12.95 -6.69 1.55
C ASN A 91 -14.26 -7.43 1.93
N ILE A 92 -15.11 -6.83 2.76
CA ILE A 92 -16.46 -7.31 3.06
C ILE A 92 -17.34 -7.10 1.82
N GLY A 93 -17.93 -8.16 1.31
CA GLY A 93 -18.70 -8.08 0.08
C GLY A 93 -20.16 -7.63 0.24
N ALA A 94 -20.66 -6.94 -0.78
CA ALA A 94 -22.01 -6.36 -0.81
C ALA A 94 -23.06 -7.26 -1.48
N GLY A 95 -22.66 -8.37 -2.08
CA GLY A 95 -23.60 -9.37 -2.63
C GLY A 95 -23.91 -9.20 -4.12
N SER A 96 -22.99 -8.59 -4.87
CA SER A 96 -23.10 -8.51 -6.33
C SER A 96 -22.86 -9.87 -7.01
N MET A 97 -22.17 -10.80 -6.36
CA MET A 97 -21.94 -12.16 -6.88
C MET A 97 -23.25 -12.93 -7.00
N GLU A 98 -24.10 -12.89 -5.97
CA GLU A 98 -25.40 -13.56 -5.90
C GLU A 98 -26.38 -13.04 -6.96
N GLN A 99 -26.21 -11.78 -7.39
CA GLN A 99 -27.02 -11.21 -8.47
C GLN A 99 -26.58 -11.68 -9.86
N GLY A 100 -25.42 -12.31 -10.01
CA GLY A 100 -24.91 -12.78 -11.29
C GLY A 100 -24.86 -11.65 -12.32
N ASP A 101 -25.38 -11.88 -13.53
CA ASP A 101 -25.47 -10.86 -14.59
C ASP A 101 -26.41 -9.71 -14.23
N SER A 102 -27.41 -9.97 -13.38
CA SER A 102 -28.32 -8.94 -12.91
C SER A 102 -27.62 -7.92 -12.01
N SER A 103 -26.40 -8.18 -11.51
CA SER A 103 -25.62 -7.18 -10.77
C SER A 103 -25.31 -5.93 -11.60
N GLY A 104 -25.24 -6.06 -12.94
CA GLY A 104 -24.73 -5.02 -13.84
C GLY A 104 -23.20 -4.88 -13.83
N ILE A 105 -22.50 -5.44 -12.83
CA ILE A 105 -21.03 -5.44 -12.79
C ILE A 105 -20.53 -6.43 -13.83
N VAL A 106 -19.91 -5.91 -14.89
CA VAL A 106 -19.53 -6.72 -16.06
C VAL A 106 -18.32 -7.60 -15.74
N ASN A 107 -17.38 -7.10 -14.93
CA ASN A 107 -16.19 -7.87 -14.57
C ASN A 107 -16.52 -8.91 -13.49
N PRO A 108 -16.49 -10.22 -13.79
CA PRO A 108 -16.84 -11.24 -12.82
C PRO A 108 -15.84 -11.35 -11.67
N TRP A 109 -14.61 -10.84 -11.83
CA TRP A 109 -13.61 -10.80 -10.77
C TRP A 109 -13.92 -9.76 -9.69
N ARG A 110 -14.68 -8.72 -10.04
CA ARG A 110 -14.98 -7.60 -9.16
C ARG A 110 -16.35 -7.72 -8.48
N LYS A 111 -17.03 -8.85 -8.68
CA LYS A 111 -18.21 -9.21 -7.89
C LYS A 111 -17.77 -9.78 -6.55
N SER A 112 -18.61 -9.64 -5.53
CA SER A 112 -18.35 -10.17 -4.18
C SER A 112 -19.61 -10.81 -3.58
N GLU A 113 -19.41 -11.89 -2.82
CA GLU A 113 -20.47 -12.52 -2.02
C GLU A 113 -20.82 -11.66 -0.81
N CYS A 114 -22.04 -11.77 -0.27
CA CYS A 114 -22.41 -11.14 1.00
C CYS A 114 -22.75 -12.18 2.06
N PHE A 115 -22.17 -12.04 3.25
CA PHE A 115 -22.50 -12.91 4.38
C PHE A 115 -23.98 -12.86 4.76
N LEU A 116 -24.61 -11.68 4.68
CA LEU A 116 -26.01 -11.50 5.02
C LEU A 116 -26.90 -11.76 3.79
N SER A 117 -27.92 -12.59 4.00
CA SER A 117 -28.92 -12.98 3.00
C SER A 117 -30.16 -12.07 3.05
N PRO A 118 -30.97 -12.01 1.97
CA PRO A 118 -32.16 -11.14 1.91
C PRO A 118 -33.22 -11.42 2.99
N ASP A 119 -33.24 -12.63 3.56
CA ASP A 119 -34.13 -13.04 4.64
C ASP A 119 -33.62 -12.67 6.05
N GLY A 120 -32.46 -12.02 6.13
CA GLY A 120 -31.83 -11.61 7.39
C GLY A 120 -30.91 -12.68 8.01
N THR A 121 -30.77 -13.85 7.37
CA THR A 121 -29.86 -14.91 7.86
C THR A 121 -28.43 -14.69 7.38
N TYR A 122 -27.45 -15.25 8.11
CA TYR A 122 -26.04 -15.20 7.74
C TYR A 122 -25.55 -16.54 7.21
N ASP A 123 -24.83 -16.50 6.10
CA ASP A 123 -24.04 -17.62 5.58
C ASP A 123 -22.55 -17.28 5.69
N TRP A 124 -21.94 -17.74 6.78
CA TRP A 124 -20.52 -17.53 7.08
C TRP A 124 -19.58 -18.43 6.28
N SER A 125 -20.10 -19.34 5.45
CA SER A 125 -19.27 -20.15 4.54
C SER A 125 -18.83 -19.38 3.29
N LYS A 126 -19.45 -18.22 3.04
CA LYS A 126 -19.11 -17.31 1.93
C LYS A 126 -17.77 -16.63 2.12
N GLN A 127 -17.27 -16.03 1.04
CA GLN A 127 -15.95 -15.38 0.98
C GLN A 127 -14.81 -16.33 1.42
N GLU A 128 -14.96 -17.64 1.22
CA GLU A 128 -14.06 -18.70 1.67
C GLU A 128 -12.59 -18.43 1.30
N GLY A 129 -12.32 -17.99 0.06
CA GLY A 129 -10.95 -17.72 -0.38
C GLY A 129 -10.30 -16.54 0.34
N GLN A 130 -11.07 -15.50 0.64
CA GLN A 130 -10.60 -14.35 1.42
C GLN A 130 -10.37 -14.75 2.88
N GLN A 131 -11.28 -15.54 3.46
CA GLN A 131 -11.11 -16.09 4.81
C GLN A 131 -9.85 -16.96 4.91
N TRP A 132 -9.50 -17.71 3.86
CA TRP A 132 -8.26 -18.47 3.80
C TRP A 132 -7.03 -17.57 3.91
N PHE A 133 -6.98 -16.46 3.15
CA PHE A 133 -5.87 -15.50 3.24
C PHE A 133 -5.82 -14.77 4.60
N LEU A 134 -6.96 -14.41 5.16
CA LEU A 134 -7.04 -13.84 6.51
C LEU A 134 -6.46 -14.82 7.55
N LYS A 135 -6.83 -16.09 7.47
CA LYS A 135 -6.27 -17.13 8.34
C LYS A 135 -4.75 -17.26 8.17
N MET A 136 -4.24 -17.22 6.93
CA MET A 136 -2.80 -17.26 6.69
C MET A 136 -2.10 -16.03 7.28
N ALA A 137 -2.66 -14.83 7.13
CA ALA A 137 -2.13 -13.62 7.74
C ALA A 137 -1.97 -13.78 9.26
N HIS A 138 -3.01 -14.27 9.96
CA HIS A 138 -2.91 -14.58 11.39
C HIS A 138 -1.86 -15.67 11.70
N GLN A 139 -1.76 -16.73 10.89
CA GLN A 139 -0.79 -17.81 11.10
C GLN A 139 0.66 -17.34 10.94
N TYR A 140 0.93 -16.42 10.01
CA TYR A 140 2.24 -15.79 9.85
C TYR A 140 2.52 -14.66 10.86
N GLY A 141 1.56 -14.35 11.74
CA GLY A 141 1.71 -13.32 12.77
C GLY A 141 1.62 -11.90 12.25
N VAL A 142 0.84 -11.65 11.19
CA VAL A 142 0.49 -10.29 10.75
C VAL A 142 -0.20 -9.57 11.91
N GLU A 143 0.37 -8.44 12.34
CA GLU A 143 0.01 -7.78 13.59
C GLU A 143 -1.31 -7.02 13.53
N ASN A 144 -1.75 -6.61 12.33
CA ASN A 144 -2.97 -5.85 12.14
C ASN A 144 -3.83 -6.37 10.99
N THR A 145 -5.14 -6.20 11.12
CA THR A 145 -6.11 -6.54 10.08
C THR A 145 -7.16 -5.44 9.98
N VAL A 146 -7.60 -5.16 8.75
CA VAL A 146 -8.61 -4.15 8.45
C VAL A 146 -9.75 -4.81 7.68
N ALA A 147 -10.97 -4.72 8.18
CA ALA A 147 -12.15 -5.01 7.36
C ALA A 147 -12.61 -3.74 6.65
N PHE A 148 -13.00 -3.83 5.38
CA PHE A 148 -13.56 -2.70 4.66
C PHE A 148 -14.61 -3.12 3.63
N PRO A 149 -15.73 -2.41 3.48
CA PRO A 149 -16.68 -2.59 2.38
C PRO A 149 -16.50 -1.52 1.30
N ASN A 150 -16.79 -1.86 0.05
CA ASN A 150 -16.96 -0.86 -1.02
C ASN A 150 -18.41 -0.37 -1.14
N SER A 151 -19.38 -1.14 -0.65
CA SER A 151 -20.80 -0.83 -0.74
C SER A 151 -21.57 -1.51 0.39
N ALA A 152 -22.73 -0.96 0.72
CA ALA A 152 -23.66 -1.65 1.61
C ALA A 152 -24.26 -2.87 0.89
N PRO A 153 -24.71 -3.91 1.64
CA PRO A 153 -25.37 -5.04 1.03
C PRO A 153 -26.48 -4.64 0.07
N VAL A 154 -26.58 -5.28 -1.10
CA VAL A 154 -27.48 -4.86 -2.19
C VAL A 154 -28.95 -4.73 -1.79
N TYR A 155 -29.41 -5.48 -0.79
CA TYR A 155 -30.80 -5.38 -0.29
C TYR A 155 -31.03 -4.19 0.66
N PHE A 156 -29.98 -3.48 1.08
CA PHE A 156 -30.05 -2.20 1.79
C PHE A 156 -29.93 -0.98 0.86
N THR A 157 -29.39 -1.16 -0.34
CA THR A 157 -29.15 -0.05 -1.26
C THR A 157 -30.43 0.46 -1.94
N THR A 158 -30.40 1.73 -2.38
CA THR A 158 -31.59 2.40 -2.96
C THR A 158 -32.02 1.80 -4.29
N ASN A 159 -31.07 1.31 -5.08
CA ASN A 159 -31.28 0.73 -6.41
C ASN A 159 -31.22 -0.80 -6.44
N GLY A 160 -30.98 -1.45 -5.29
CA GLY A 160 -30.81 -2.90 -5.25
C GLY A 160 -29.52 -3.38 -5.91
N LYS A 161 -28.51 -2.51 -6.08
CA LYS A 161 -27.20 -2.82 -6.68
C LYS A 161 -26.06 -2.43 -5.75
N ALA A 162 -24.88 -2.98 -6.00
CA ALA A 162 -23.67 -2.68 -5.23
C ALA A 162 -22.92 -1.43 -5.74
N PHE A 163 -23.40 -0.79 -6.81
CA PHE A 163 -22.90 0.50 -7.32
C PHE A 163 -24.01 1.55 -7.24
N SER A 164 -23.64 2.83 -7.26
CA SER A 164 -24.58 3.95 -7.04
C SER A 164 -25.40 4.30 -8.30
N PRO A 165 -26.61 4.87 -8.16
CA PRO A 165 -27.23 5.62 -9.25
C PRO A 165 -26.36 6.82 -9.69
N LYS A 166 -26.44 7.18 -10.98
CA LYS A 166 -25.73 8.33 -11.55
C LYS A 166 -26.15 9.66 -10.92
N GLY A 167 -25.17 10.53 -10.65
CA GLY A 167 -25.38 11.88 -10.13
C GLY A 167 -25.71 11.94 -8.63
N ARG A 168 -25.54 10.83 -7.91
CA ARG A 168 -25.67 10.78 -6.46
C ARG A 168 -24.38 11.25 -5.80
N THR A 169 -24.50 11.98 -4.68
CA THR A 169 -23.37 12.38 -3.83
C THR A 169 -23.46 11.80 -2.42
N ASN A 170 -24.65 11.34 -2.02
CA ASN A 170 -24.91 10.72 -0.73
C ASN A 170 -24.76 9.20 -0.79
N LEU A 171 -24.58 8.58 0.38
CA LEU A 171 -24.51 7.14 0.53
C LEU A 171 -25.67 6.41 -0.16
N ASN A 172 -25.38 5.37 -0.92
CA ASN A 172 -26.36 4.54 -1.63
C ASN A 172 -27.01 3.52 -0.67
N VAL A 173 -27.64 4.02 0.39
CA VAL A 173 -28.39 3.24 1.37
C VAL A 173 -29.78 3.85 1.52
N ARG A 174 -30.82 3.02 1.66
CA ARG A 174 -32.18 3.51 1.93
C ARG A 174 -32.22 4.15 3.32
N ASP A 175 -33.01 5.21 3.48
CA ASP A 175 -33.07 6.02 4.72
C ASP A 175 -33.32 5.17 5.98
N ASN A 176 -34.12 4.11 5.88
CA ASN A 176 -34.43 3.21 6.99
C ASN A 176 -33.46 2.02 7.14
N LYS A 177 -32.33 2.03 6.43
CA LYS A 177 -31.34 0.92 6.39
C LYS A 177 -29.94 1.31 6.86
N LEU A 178 -29.70 2.57 7.23
CA LEU A 178 -28.38 3.00 7.69
C LEU A 178 -27.94 2.29 8.98
N GLN A 179 -28.84 2.18 9.96
CA GLN A 179 -28.56 1.44 11.20
C GLN A 179 -28.44 -0.08 10.97
N ASP A 180 -29.23 -0.65 10.06
CA ASP A 180 -29.11 -2.06 9.67
C ASP A 180 -27.73 -2.32 9.02
N TYR A 181 -27.22 -1.37 8.23
CA TYR A 181 -25.90 -1.48 7.63
C TYR A 181 -24.78 -1.42 8.69
N ALA A 182 -24.85 -0.50 9.65
CA ALA A 182 -23.92 -0.46 10.78
C ALA A 182 -23.95 -1.77 11.60
N LYS A 183 -25.15 -2.31 11.84
CA LYS A 183 -25.32 -3.61 12.50
C LYS A 183 -24.69 -4.74 11.71
N PHE A 184 -24.85 -4.77 10.38
CA PHE A 184 -24.23 -5.77 9.52
C PHE A 184 -22.71 -5.76 9.62
N LEU A 185 -22.08 -4.59 9.50
CA LEU A 185 -20.62 -4.48 9.63
C LEU A 185 -20.15 -4.93 11.02
N THR A 186 -20.91 -4.59 12.06
CA THR A 186 -20.62 -5.04 13.43
C THR A 186 -20.78 -6.55 13.59
N ASP A 187 -21.81 -7.17 13.02
CA ASP A 187 -22.03 -8.61 13.05
C ASP A 187 -20.85 -9.35 12.37
N VAL A 188 -20.30 -8.80 11.28
CA VAL A 188 -19.11 -9.34 10.62
C VAL A 188 -17.88 -9.23 11.52
N CYS A 189 -17.61 -8.05 12.10
CA CYS A 189 -16.46 -7.89 13.02
C CYS A 189 -16.55 -8.85 14.23
N GLU A 190 -17.71 -8.92 14.88
CA GLU A 190 -17.97 -9.82 16.01
C GLU A 190 -17.76 -11.29 15.64
N HIS A 191 -18.27 -11.72 14.48
CA HIS A 191 -18.12 -13.11 14.02
C HIS A 191 -16.66 -13.56 13.93
N PHE A 192 -15.81 -12.71 13.37
CA PHE A 192 -14.38 -13.00 13.18
C PHE A 192 -13.60 -12.84 14.50
N GLU A 193 -13.96 -11.88 15.35
CA GLU A 193 -13.39 -11.70 16.69
C GLU A 193 -13.60 -12.96 17.55
N ASP A 194 -14.82 -13.49 17.60
CA ASP A 194 -15.18 -14.72 18.33
C ASP A 194 -14.40 -15.98 17.90
N ARG A 195 -13.78 -15.93 16.71
CA ARG A 195 -13.00 -17.03 16.11
C ARG A 195 -11.50 -16.83 16.20
N GLY A 196 -11.04 -15.75 16.85
CA GLY A 196 -9.63 -15.40 16.91
C GLY A 196 -9.06 -14.93 15.57
N LEU A 197 -9.92 -14.49 14.65
CA LEU A 197 -9.57 -13.89 13.36
C LEU A 197 -10.04 -12.43 13.28
N GLY A 198 -10.20 -11.78 14.44
CA GLY A 198 -10.77 -10.45 14.58
C GLY A 198 -10.00 -9.37 13.84
N PHE A 199 -10.68 -8.26 13.59
CA PHE A 199 -10.11 -7.10 12.93
C PHE A 199 -9.60 -6.09 13.95
N SER A 200 -8.36 -5.60 13.77
CA SER A 200 -7.90 -4.44 14.52
C SER A 200 -8.74 -3.21 14.16
N TYR A 201 -9.10 -3.08 12.87
CA TYR A 201 -9.87 -1.93 12.36
C TYR A 201 -11.01 -2.32 11.42
N LEU A 202 -12.08 -1.52 11.46
CA LEU A 202 -13.09 -1.43 10.41
C LEU A 202 -12.94 -0.07 9.71
N SER A 203 -12.70 -0.08 8.41
CA SER A 203 -12.74 1.11 7.56
C SER A 203 -14.02 1.06 6.71
N PRO A 204 -15.11 1.74 7.11
CA PRO A 204 -16.44 1.49 6.55
C PRO A 204 -16.72 2.21 5.22
N PHE A 205 -15.71 2.88 4.65
CA PHE A 205 -15.82 3.76 3.50
C PHE A 205 -14.77 3.41 2.44
N ASN A 206 -15.00 3.85 1.21
CA ASN A 206 -14.00 3.80 0.15
C ASN A 206 -14.26 4.93 -0.83
N GLU A 207 -13.32 5.88 -0.94
CA GLU A 207 -13.32 6.97 -1.93
C GLU A 207 -14.68 7.68 -2.05
N PRO A 208 -15.18 8.27 -0.95
CA PRO A 208 -16.55 8.78 -0.87
C PRO A 208 -16.83 9.94 -1.84
N GLN A 209 -15.78 10.54 -2.41
CA GLN A 209 -15.87 11.63 -3.38
C GLN A 209 -16.33 11.19 -4.78
N TRP A 210 -16.04 9.94 -5.17
CA TRP A 210 -16.19 9.52 -6.57
C TRP A 210 -17.61 9.20 -7.00
N ASP A 211 -17.87 9.44 -8.29
CA ASP A 211 -19.08 8.95 -8.95
C ASP A 211 -18.99 7.43 -9.16
N TRP A 212 -19.52 6.70 -8.19
CA TRP A 212 -19.61 5.24 -8.22
C TRP A 212 -20.78 4.70 -9.06
N SER A 213 -21.21 5.41 -10.11
CA SER A 213 -22.32 4.97 -10.96
C SER A 213 -21.95 4.12 -12.16
N ASN A 214 -20.66 4.07 -12.52
CA ASN A 214 -20.18 3.16 -13.54
C ASN A 214 -20.11 1.73 -12.96
N PRO A 215 -20.82 0.72 -13.52
CA PRO A 215 -20.88 -0.62 -12.96
C PRO A 215 -19.64 -1.46 -13.32
N THR A 216 -18.45 -0.93 -13.03
CA THR A 216 -17.17 -1.65 -13.19
C THR A 216 -16.75 -2.34 -11.91
N GLN A 217 -17.26 -1.88 -10.76
CA GLN A 217 -17.02 -2.43 -9.42
C GLN A 217 -18.12 -2.00 -8.45
N GLU A 218 -18.08 -2.53 -7.23
CA GLU A 218 -18.90 -2.05 -6.11
C GLU A 218 -18.39 -0.68 -5.65
N GLY A 219 -19.27 0.19 -5.17
CA GLY A 219 -18.92 1.54 -4.75
C GLY A 219 -20.13 2.38 -4.37
N THR A 220 -19.90 3.39 -3.54
CA THR A 220 -20.91 4.40 -3.21
C THR A 220 -20.26 5.75 -2.91
N PRO A 221 -20.78 6.87 -3.45
CA PRO A 221 -20.38 8.18 -2.95
C PRO A 221 -20.90 8.35 -1.52
N ALA A 222 -20.34 9.28 -0.77
CA ALA A 222 -20.87 9.67 0.53
C ALA A 222 -20.49 11.12 0.86
N THR A 223 -21.41 11.83 1.51
CA THR A 223 -21.11 13.13 2.11
C THR A 223 -20.48 12.95 3.49
N ASN A 224 -19.79 13.95 4.01
CA ASN A 224 -19.22 13.97 5.34
C ASN A 224 -20.30 13.74 6.42
N GLU A 225 -21.55 14.16 6.18
CA GLU A 225 -22.69 13.85 7.04
C GLU A 225 -23.02 12.35 7.01
N ASP A 226 -23.04 11.72 5.83
CA ASP A 226 -23.22 10.26 5.73
C ASP A 226 -22.10 9.50 6.44
N LEU A 227 -20.84 9.94 6.27
CA LEU A 227 -19.67 9.36 6.93
C LEU A 227 -19.79 9.46 8.46
N TYR A 228 -20.16 10.63 8.97
CA TYR A 228 -20.39 10.84 10.40
C TYR A 228 -21.51 9.95 10.94
N LEU A 229 -22.67 9.92 10.27
CA LEU A 229 -23.84 9.17 10.74
C LEU A 229 -23.58 7.67 10.75
N LEU A 230 -22.94 7.12 9.71
CA LEU A 230 -22.58 5.69 9.71
C LEU A 230 -21.58 5.38 10.81
N THR A 231 -20.55 6.21 10.99
CA THR A 231 -19.55 6.05 12.05
C THR A 231 -20.21 6.08 13.44
N HIS A 232 -21.16 6.99 13.66
CA HIS A 232 -21.92 7.09 14.91
C HIS A 232 -22.72 5.81 15.21
N PHE A 233 -23.40 5.24 14.22
CA PHE A 233 -24.15 4.00 14.42
C PHE A 233 -23.23 2.79 14.67
N ILE A 234 -22.09 2.70 13.99
CA ILE A 234 -21.10 1.65 14.22
C ILE A 234 -20.51 1.78 15.63
N ASP A 235 -20.12 2.99 16.04
CA ASP A 235 -19.60 3.27 17.39
C ASP A 235 -20.59 2.82 18.48
N HIS A 236 -21.88 3.10 18.30
CA HIS A 236 -22.91 2.66 19.25
C HIS A 236 -23.06 1.12 19.30
N GLU A 237 -23.04 0.45 18.15
CA GLU A 237 -23.09 -1.02 18.10
C GLU A 237 -21.83 -1.66 18.70
N PHE A 238 -20.64 -1.08 18.46
CA PHE A 238 -19.38 -1.53 19.06
C PHE A 238 -19.40 -1.36 20.58
N GLN A 239 -19.84 -0.20 21.09
CA GLN A 239 -20.01 0.04 22.54
C GLN A 239 -20.96 -0.96 23.19
N LYS A 240 -22.07 -1.28 22.50
CA LYS A 240 -23.09 -2.20 23.02
C LYS A 240 -22.56 -3.63 23.15
N ARG A 241 -21.65 -4.04 22.27
CA ARG A 241 -21.11 -5.42 22.19
C ARG A 241 -19.75 -5.58 22.84
N GLY A 242 -19.02 -4.49 23.06
CA GLY A 242 -17.70 -4.51 23.67
C GLY A 242 -16.61 -5.09 22.76
N LEU A 243 -16.71 -4.86 21.45
CA LEU A 243 -15.70 -5.32 20.48
C LEU A 243 -14.33 -4.67 20.75
N GLN A 244 -13.26 -5.29 20.23
CA GLN A 244 -11.91 -4.70 20.26
C GLN A 244 -11.59 -3.89 19.00
N THR A 245 -12.31 -4.13 17.91
CA THR A 245 -12.15 -3.41 16.65
C THR A 245 -12.38 -1.90 16.81
N MET A 246 -11.50 -1.09 16.24
CA MET A 246 -11.65 0.37 16.14
C MET A 246 -12.09 0.79 14.73
N ILE A 247 -12.75 1.93 14.60
CA ILE A 247 -13.16 2.50 13.31
C ILE A 247 -12.01 3.35 12.77
N ALA A 248 -11.53 3.03 11.57
CA ALA A 248 -10.58 3.84 10.82
C ALA A 248 -11.35 4.78 9.87
N PRO A 249 -11.38 6.11 10.11
CA PRO A 249 -12.07 7.06 9.25
C PRO A 249 -11.20 7.52 8.07
N GLY A 250 -11.84 8.11 7.06
CA GLY A 250 -11.16 8.71 5.90
C GLY A 250 -11.45 7.99 4.60
N GLU A 251 -10.44 7.33 4.04
CA GLU A 251 -10.43 6.66 2.73
C GLU A 251 -10.72 7.62 1.58
N THR A 252 -10.26 8.87 1.67
CA THR A 252 -10.41 9.82 0.56
C THR A 252 -9.55 9.41 -0.61
N ALA A 253 -10.07 9.53 -1.83
CA ALA A 253 -9.36 9.07 -3.02
C ALA A 253 -8.07 9.83 -3.34
N GLU A 254 -7.99 11.08 -2.89
CA GLU A 254 -6.83 11.94 -2.99
C GLU A 254 -6.61 12.65 -1.65
N TYR A 255 -5.36 12.96 -1.32
CA TYR A 255 -4.98 13.59 -0.05
C TYR A 255 -5.57 15.00 0.14
N ASN A 256 -5.78 15.78 -0.93
CA ASN A 256 -6.32 17.14 -0.83
C ASN A 256 -7.77 17.17 -0.32
N PHE A 257 -8.54 16.10 -0.51
CA PHE A 257 -9.89 16.01 0.07
C PHE A 257 -9.88 16.00 1.61
N LEU A 258 -8.75 15.72 2.25
CA LEU A 258 -8.63 15.83 3.69
C LEU A 258 -8.59 17.29 4.16
N TYR A 259 -7.86 18.18 3.47
CA TYR A 259 -7.57 19.52 3.99
C TYR A 259 -8.17 20.67 3.17
N GLU A 260 -8.64 20.42 1.96
CA GLU A 260 -9.12 21.45 1.04
C GLU A 260 -10.59 21.24 0.70
N ARG A 261 -11.33 22.36 0.63
CA ARG A 261 -12.67 22.38 0.06
C ARG A 261 -12.59 22.37 -1.45
N VAL A 262 -13.09 21.31 -2.08
CA VAL A 262 -13.11 21.19 -3.54
C VAL A 262 -14.51 21.48 -4.07
N SER A 263 -14.64 22.44 -4.99
CA SER A 263 -15.93 22.96 -5.47
C SER A 263 -16.82 21.91 -6.13
N ASP A 264 -16.23 20.90 -6.76
CA ASP A 264 -16.95 19.84 -7.46
C ASP A 264 -17.35 18.69 -6.53
N TYR A 265 -16.82 18.69 -5.29
CA TYR A 265 -17.02 17.66 -4.26
C TYR A 265 -17.45 18.30 -2.94
N VAL A 266 -18.41 19.24 -3.02
CA VAL A 266 -18.94 19.93 -1.84
C VAL A 266 -19.61 18.92 -0.92
N GLY A 267 -19.22 18.95 0.35
CA GLY A 267 -19.75 18.06 1.35
C GLY A 267 -19.09 16.68 1.38
N SER A 268 -18.11 16.38 0.54
CA SER A 268 -17.28 15.16 0.63
C SER A 268 -15.77 15.46 0.63
N SER A 269 -15.40 16.73 0.79
CA SER A 269 -14.02 17.22 0.91
C SER A 269 -13.84 18.00 2.22
N GLU A 270 -12.65 18.55 2.49
CA GLU A 270 -12.32 19.31 3.71
C GLU A 270 -12.52 18.53 5.02
N GLN A 271 -12.28 17.21 4.97
CA GLN A 271 -12.62 16.28 6.05
C GLN A 271 -11.95 16.58 7.40
N PHE A 272 -10.71 17.07 7.43
CA PHE A 272 -10.04 17.44 8.67
C PHE A 272 -10.80 18.53 9.43
N ARG A 273 -11.26 19.57 8.74
CA ARG A 273 -12.04 20.62 9.41
C ARG A 273 -13.33 20.03 9.97
N ASP A 274 -14.05 19.26 9.16
CA ASP A 274 -15.37 18.76 9.53
C ASP A 274 -15.31 17.70 10.65
N PHE A 275 -14.31 16.82 10.65
CA PHE A 275 -14.26 15.70 11.59
C PHE A 275 -13.35 15.90 12.79
N LEU A 276 -12.36 16.79 12.70
CA LEU A 276 -11.34 16.98 13.76
C LEU A 276 -11.52 18.28 14.56
N SER A 277 -12.37 19.21 14.11
CA SER A 277 -12.65 20.44 14.87
C SER A 277 -13.72 20.21 15.93
N PRO A 278 -13.47 20.47 17.23
CA PRO A 278 -14.46 20.25 18.30
C PRO A 278 -15.79 21.01 18.15
N ASP A 279 -15.75 22.15 17.45
CA ASP A 279 -16.93 23.00 17.17
C ASP A 279 -17.76 22.51 15.98
N SER A 280 -17.25 21.55 15.20
CA SER A 280 -17.97 20.97 14.08
C SER A 280 -19.13 20.09 14.57
N PRO A 281 -20.32 20.14 13.93
CA PRO A 281 -21.39 19.18 14.19
C PRO A 281 -21.01 17.74 13.83
N LEU A 282 -19.98 17.56 13.00
CA LEU A 282 -19.49 16.26 12.53
C LEU A 282 -18.26 15.79 13.32
N PHE A 283 -17.89 16.43 14.43
CA PHE A 283 -16.69 16.10 15.20
C PHE A 283 -16.68 14.64 15.68
N LEU A 284 -15.72 13.85 15.19
CA LEU A 284 -15.59 12.42 15.50
C LEU A 284 -14.95 12.16 16.87
N GLY A 285 -14.23 13.12 17.45
CA GLY A 285 -13.54 12.91 18.74
C GLY A 285 -14.45 12.70 19.97
N LYS A 286 -15.78 12.72 19.79
CA LYS A 286 -16.76 12.31 20.81
C LYS A 286 -17.12 10.82 20.75
N LEU A 287 -16.79 10.14 19.66
CA LEU A 287 -17.05 8.71 19.45
C LEU A 287 -15.89 7.91 20.07
N LYS A 288 -16.22 6.86 20.84
CA LYS A 288 -15.24 6.12 21.64
C LYS A 288 -14.45 5.11 20.83
N TYR A 289 -15.07 4.58 19.78
CA TYR A 289 -14.50 3.54 18.92
C TYR A 289 -13.86 4.10 17.66
N THR A 290 -13.78 5.41 17.47
CA THR A 290 -13.00 5.99 16.37
C THR A 290 -11.53 6.02 16.72
N ALA A 291 -10.70 5.39 15.89
CA ALA A 291 -9.26 5.39 16.06
C ALA A 291 -8.70 6.83 15.89
N PRO A 292 -7.64 7.20 16.64
CA PRO A 292 -6.99 8.50 16.50
C PRO A 292 -6.09 8.54 15.26
N LEU A 293 -6.68 8.27 14.09
CA LEU A 293 -6.03 8.34 12.79
C LEU A 293 -7.01 8.88 11.73
N PHE A 294 -6.47 9.34 10.61
CA PHE A 294 -7.22 9.54 9.37
C PHE A 294 -6.52 8.88 8.19
N SER A 295 -7.28 8.25 7.30
CA SER A 295 -6.76 7.56 6.12
C SER A 295 -7.10 8.27 4.80
N ALA A 296 -6.21 8.14 3.82
CA ALA A 296 -6.47 8.54 2.43
C ALA A 296 -5.63 7.74 1.43
N HIS A 297 -5.99 7.86 0.16
CA HIS A 297 -5.34 7.20 -0.97
C HIS A 297 -4.42 8.18 -1.69
N SER A 298 -3.30 7.69 -2.21
CA SER A 298 -2.30 8.56 -2.85
C SER A 298 -2.62 8.90 -4.30
N TYR A 299 -3.74 8.43 -4.86
CA TYR A 299 -4.04 8.58 -6.28
C TYR A 299 -4.00 10.04 -6.74
N PHE A 300 -3.56 10.24 -7.98
CA PHE A 300 -3.49 11.55 -8.64
C PHE A 300 -2.66 12.62 -7.93
N THR A 301 -1.98 12.29 -6.82
CA THR A 301 -1.16 13.21 -6.03
C THR A 301 0.32 12.82 -6.06
N THR A 302 0.73 11.96 -6.98
CA THR A 302 2.09 11.38 -7.02
C THR A 302 2.94 11.87 -8.19
N TRP A 303 2.36 12.61 -9.14
CA TRP A 303 3.07 13.19 -10.29
C TRP A 303 2.50 14.57 -10.70
N PRO A 304 3.35 15.53 -11.16
CA PRO A 304 4.81 15.50 -11.15
C PRO A 304 5.39 15.46 -9.73
N VAL A 305 6.71 15.26 -9.59
CA VAL A 305 7.38 15.09 -8.28
C VAL A 305 7.13 16.29 -7.35
N GLU A 306 6.99 17.49 -7.89
CA GLU A 306 6.62 18.67 -7.10
C GLU A 306 5.21 18.54 -6.51
N LYS A 307 4.26 17.93 -7.22
CA LYS A 307 2.92 17.64 -6.70
C LYS A 307 2.98 16.59 -5.59
N LEU A 308 3.77 15.52 -5.78
CA LEU A 308 4.07 14.50 -4.76
C LEU A 308 4.46 15.15 -3.44
N ILE A 309 5.48 16.02 -3.48
CA ILE A 309 6.05 16.71 -2.32
C ILE A 309 5.04 17.71 -1.72
N ASN A 310 4.49 18.62 -2.53
CA ASN A 310 3.67 19.72 -2.04
C ASN A 310 2.36 19.28 -1.41
N VAL A 311 1.71 18.24 -1.95
CA VAL A 311 0.46 17.72 -1.38
C VAL A 311 0.71 17.09 -0.01
N ARG A 312 1.83 16.36 0.15
CA ARG A 312 2.21 15.72 1.42
C ARG A 312 2.59 16.74 2.49
N LEU A 313 3.32 17.78 2.10
CA LEU A 313 3.64 18.91 2.98
C LEU A 313 2.35 19.59 3.47
N LYS A 314 1.44 19.91 2.55
CA LYS A 314 0.15 20.54 2.90
C LYS A 314 -0.68 19.65 3.81
N LEU A 315 -0.78 18.35 3.52
CA LEU A 315 -1.50 17.40 4.36
C LEU A 315 -0.98 17.42 5.79
N ARG A 316 0.33 17.25 5.98
CA ARG A 316 0.93 17.20 7.32
C ARG A 316 0.76 18.53 8.06
N GLN A 317 1.03 19.65 7.39
CA GLN A 317 0.83 20.99 7.96
C GLN A 317 -0.62 21.24 8.39
N SER A 318 -1.59 20.85 7.54
CA SER A 318 -3.00 21.00 7.86
C SER A 318 -3.41 20.14 9.04
N LEU A 319 -2.95 18.89 9.11
CA LEU A 319 -3.25 18.01 10.23
C LEU A 319 -2.61 18.53 11.53
N ASP A 320 -1.35 18.95 11.49
CA ASP A 320 -0.64 19.53 12.65
C ASP A 320 -1.30 20.80 13.18
N SER A 321 -1.88 21.61 12.30
CA SER A 321 -2.59 22.83 12.69
C SER A 321 -3.90 22.58 13.45
N ILE A 322 -4.44 21.36 13.38
CA ILE A 322 -5.71 20.97 14.00
C ILE A 322 -5.47 20.00 15.15
N ASN A 323 -4.75 18.91 14.89
CA ASN A 323 -4.39 17.90 15.88
C ASN A 323 -3.06 17.20 15.49
N PRO A 324 -1.91 17.62 16.05
CA PRO A 324 -0.60 17.06 15.72
C PRO A 324 -0.41 15.61 16.20
N GLU A 325 -1.18 15.17 17.20
CA GLU A 325 -1.16 13.79 17.72
C GLU A 325 -1.94 12.79 16.84
N MET A 326 -2.63 13.29 15.80
CA MET A 326 -3.42 12.44 14.91
C MET A 326 -2.52 11.71 13.91
N ASP A 327 -2.67 10.39 13.86
CA ASP A 327 -1.98 9.54 12.90
C ASP A 327 -2.53 9.76 11.48
N PHE A 328 -1.65 9.60 10.49
CA PHE A 328 -2.04 9.60 9.08
C PHE A 328 -1.71 8.25 8.44
N TRP A 329 -2.69 7.68 7.73
CA TRP A 329 -2.53 6.44 6.98
C TRP A 329 -2.66 6.69 5.47
N GLN A 330 -1.62 6.31 4.73
CA GLN A 330 -1.80 5.97 3.33
C GLN A 330 -2.44 4.57 3.28
N SER A 331 -3.68 4.49 2.82
CA SER A 331 -4.55 3.30 2.95
C SER A 331 -4.81 2.57 1.63
N GLU A 332 -4.53 3.21 0.50
CA GLU A 332 -4.61 2.55 -0.79
C GLU A 332 -3.78 3.27 -1.86
N PHE A 333 -3.07 2.49 -2.66
CA PHE A 333 -2.41 2.97 -3.85
C PHE A 333 -2.20 1.83 -4.85
N CYS A 334 -2.37 2.16 -6.12
CA CYS A 334 -1.82 1.47 -7.27
C CYS A 334 -1.62 2.47 -8.41
N ILE A 335 -1.04 2.05 -9.53
CA ILE A 335 -0.74 2.99 -10.60
C ILE A 335 -2.00 3.24 -11.43
N LEU A 336 -2.60 4.43 -11.28
CA LEU A 336 -3.70 4.90 -12.12
C LEU A 336 -3.28 6.06 -13.03
N GLU A 337 -2.58 7.04 -12.47
CA GLU A 337 -2.20 8.25 -13.18
C GLU A 337 -1.14 7.98 -14.27
N ASN A 338 -1.28 8.61 -15.42
CA ASN A 338 -0.24 8.63 -16.44
C ASN A 338 0.88 9.57 -16.02
N ASN A 339 2.12 9.14 -16.25
CA ASN A 339 3.32 9.91 -15.98
C ASN A 339 4.47 9.46 -16.90
N ASP A 340 5.51 10.27 -16.98
CA ASP A 340 6.63 10.02 -17.90
C ASP A 340 7.65 9.01 -17.34
N ASP A 341 7.57 8.66 -16.05
CA ASP A 341 8.47 7.69 -15.42
C ASP A 341 8.09 6.23 -15.74
N ILE A 342 6.78 5.92 -15.73
CA ILE A 342 6.26 4.54 -15.85
C ILE A 342 5.06 4.40 -16.81
N THR A 343 4.75 5.46 -17.57
CA THR A 343 3.71 5.52 -18.63
C THR A 343 2.28 5.17 -18.18
N GLY A 344 2.02 5.24 -16.87
CA GLY A 344 0.71 4.97 -16.27
C GLY A 344 0.45 3.50 -15.96
N GLY A 345 -0.80 3.17 -15.62
CA GLY A 345 -1.15 1.86 -15.07
C GLY A 345 -1.21 0.71 -16.07
N HIS A 346 -1.42 0.98 -17.36
CA HIS A 346 -1.50 -0.08 -18.36
C HIS A 346 -0.16 -0.78 -18.56
N GLN A 347 -0.23 -2.06 -18.97
CA GLN A 347 0.90 -2.97 -19.15
C GLN A 347 1.57 -3.34 -17.82
N ARG A 348 1.50 -4.64 -17.50
CA ARG A 348 2.18 -5.26 -16.37
C ARG A 348 3.66 -4.91 -16.41
N ASP A 349 4.19 -4.53 -15.27
CA ASP A 349 5.62 -4.34 -15.06
C ASP A 349 6.09 -5.19 -13.88
N LEU A 350 6.87 -6.23 -14.18
CA LEU A 350 7.54 -7.05 -13.17
C LEU A 350 8.91 -6.47 -12.78
N GLY A 351 9.38 -5.43 -13.46
CA GLY A 351 10.70 -4.82 -13.33
C GLY A 351 10.77 -3.63 -12.37
N MET A 352 11.93 -2.97 -12.38
CA MET A 352 12.27 -1.94 -11.39
C MET A 352 11.60 -0.58 -11.60
N ALA A 353 11.06 -0.27 -12.78
CA ALA A 353 10.56 1.08 -13.06
C ALA A 353 9.38 1.41 -12.13
N THR A 354 8.36 0.55 -12.10
CA THR A 354 7.24 0.67 -11.16
C THR A 354 7.70 0.53 -9.71
N ALA A 355 8.65 -0.37 -9.44
CA ALA A 355 9.18 -0.58 -8.09
C ALA A 355 9.83 0.67 -7.48
N LEU A 356 10.66 1.38 -8.27
CA LEU A 356 11.32 2.62 -7.85
C LEU A 356 10.32 3.76 -7.71
N TYR A 357 9.39 3.87 -8.67
CA TYR A 357 8.34 4.89 -8.62
C TYR A 357 7.53 4.78 -7.32
N VAL A 358 7.08 3.57 -6.96
CA VAL A 358 6.32 3.36 -5.72
C VAL A 358 7.20 3.48 -4.49
N ALA A 359 8.47 3.06 -4.54
CA ALA A 359 9.42 3.29 -3.44
C ALA A 359 9.59 4.78 -3.13
N ARG A 360 9.63 5.64 -4.16
CA ARG A 360 9.63 7.10 -3.99
C ARG A 360 8.34 7.60 -3.33
N VAL A 361 7.18 7.08 -3.74
CA VAL A 361 5.88 7.43 -3.12
C VAL A 361 5.88 7.04 -1.63
N MET A 362 6.22 5.78 -1.30
CA MET A 362 6.36 5.30 0.08
C MET A 362 7.31 6.17 0.90
N HIS A 363 8.48 6.49 0.34
CA HIS A 363 9.46 7.33 1.03
C HIS A 363 8.85 8.67 1.44
N TYR A 364 8.20 9.38 0.52
CA TYR A 364 7.64 10.70 0.82
C TYR A 364 6.36 10.66 1.65
N ASP A 365 5.56 9.59 1.57
CA ASP A 365 4.48 9.38 2.52
C ASP A 365 5.04 9.23 3.95
N LEU A 366 6.14 8.50 4.12
CA LEU A 366 6.77 8.30 5.43
C LEU A 366 7.53 9.54 5.93
N THR A 367 8.28 10.23 5.07
CA THR A 367 9.20 11.31 5.50
C THR A 367 8.58 12.70 5.50
N ILE A 368 7.57 12.95 4.66
CA ILE A 368 6.89 14.25 4.56
C ILE A 368 5.49 14.18 5.15
N ALA A 369 4.64 13.27 4.67
CA ALA A 369 3.27 13.15 5.19
C ALA A 369 3.23 12.55 6.60
N ASN A 370 4.37 12.06 7.09
CA ASN A 370 4.51 11.44 8.41
C ASN A 370 3.56 10.25 8.59
N ALA A 371 3.32 9.50 7.51
CA ALA A 371 2.39 8.37 7.52
C ALA A 371 2.87 7.30 8.52
N THR A 372 1.96 6.79 9.34
CA THR A 372 2.22 5.66 10.25
C THR A 372 1.92 4.31 9.60
N SER A 373 1.04 4.30 8.58
CA SER A 373 0.78 3.12 7.76
C SER A 373 0.89 3.42 6.26
N TRP A 374 1.37 2.44 5.50
CA TRP A 374 1.34 2.45 4.04
C TRP A 374 0.75 1.15 3.48
N GLN A 375 -0.28 1.25 2.66
CA GLN A 375 -1.10 0.12 2.22
C GLN A 375 -1.26 0.14 0.69
N TRP A 376 -0.83 -0.93 0.05
CA TRP A 376 -1.09 -1.19 -1.36
C TRP A 376 -2.57 -1.51 -1.59
N TRP A 377 -3.04 -1.34 -2.82
CA TRP A 377 -4.33 -1.87 -3.25
C TRP A 377 -4.26 -3.41 -3.35
N THR A 378 -4.59 -4.00 -4.50
CA THR A 378 -4.72 -5.46 -4.60
C THR A 378 -3.37 -6.17 -4.50
N ALA A 379 -3.23 -7.08 -3.54
CA ALA A 379 -2.03 -7.90 -3.41
C ALA A 379 -1.80 -8.78 -4.64
N ILE A 380 -2.88 -9.29 -5.22
CA ILE A 380 -2.85 -10.21 -6.35
C ILE A 380 -3.64 -9.60 -7.52
N THR A 381 -3.06 -9.64 -8.72
CA THR A 381 -3.74 -9.26 -9.95
C THR A 381 -3.49 -10.27 -11.05
N GLN A 382 -4.47 -10.44 -11.92
CA GLN A 382 -4.39 -11.15 -13.18
C GLN A 382 -4.29 -10.20 -14.38
N CYS A 383 -4.47 -8.89 -14.16
CA CYS A 383 -4.56 -7.91 -15.22
C CYS A 383 -3.18 -7.61 -15.83
N ASN A 384 -3.16 -7.29 -17.12
CA ASN A 384 -2.02 -6.65 -17.77
C ASN A 384 -1.97 -5.15 -17.39
N TYR A 385 -1.81 -4.90 -16.09
CA TYR A 385 -1.96 -3.59 -15.44
C TYR A 385 -1.12 -3.55 -14.16
N LYS A 386 -0.61 -2.38 -13.76
CA LYS A 386 0.30 -2.19 -12.62
C LYS A 386 -0.44 -2.06 -11.27
N ASP A 387 -1.34 -2.99 -10.96
CA ASP A 387 -2.18 -2.98 -9.75
C ASP A 387 -1.88 -4.10 -8.73
N GLY A 388 -0.99 -5.04 -9.06
CA GLY A 388 -0.67 -6.19 -8.20
C GLY A 388 0.76 -6.17 -7.64
N LEU A 389 0.93 -6.81 -6.48
CA LEU A 389 2.25 -7.24 -6.00
C LEU A 389 2.63 -8.59 -6.63
N ILE A 390 1.66 -9.50 -6.77
CA ILE A 390 1.78 -10.82 -7.40
C ILE A 390 0.88 -10.88 -8.63
N TYR A 391 1.42 -11.34 -9.75
CA TYR A 391 0.76 -11.39 -11.04
C TYR A 391 0.39 -12.81 -11.45
N LEU A 392 -0.85 -13.03 -11.84
CA LEU A 392 -1.39 -14.29 -12.32
C LEU A 392 -1.46 -14.30 -13.85
N ASP A 393 -1.02 -15.39 -14.49
CA ASP A 393 -1.19 -15.58 -15.93
C ASP A 393 -1.27 -17.05 -16.34
N ASN A 394 -1.46 -17.30 -17.64
CA ASN A 394 -1.42 -18.63 -18.23
C ASN A 394 -0.36 -18.69 -19.35
N GLY A 395 0.83 -18.14 -19.08
CA GLY A 395 1.96 -18.10 -20.01
C GLY A 395 2.06 -16.84 -20.88
N GLY A 396 1.30 -15.79 -20.55
CA GLY A 396 1.29 -14.50 -21.25
C GLY A 396 1.61 -13.32 -20.32
N GLU A 397 1.20 -12.10 -20.70
CA GLU A 397 1.44 -10.86 -19.93
C GLU A 397 0.30 -10.49 -18.96
N GLY A 398 -0.60 -11.43 -18.69
CA GLY A 398 -1.84 -11.20 -17.95
C GLY A 398 -3.02 -10.85 -18.88
N ILE A 399 -4.15 -10.52 -18.27
CA ILE A 399 -5.43 -10.27 -18.93
C ILE A 399 -5.52 -8.81 -19.38
N SER A 400 -5.52 -8.58 -20.70
CA SER A 400 -5.64 -7.24 -21.33
C SER A 400 -7.07 -6.68 -21.29
N ASP A 401 -8.06 -7.56 -21.34
CA ASP A 401 -9.48 -7.21 -21.41
C ASP A 401 -10.34 -8.34 -20.84
N GLN A 402 -11.60 -8.02 -20.51
CA GLN A 402 -12.48 -8.94 -19.80
C GLN A 402 -12.90 -10.17 -20.64
N GLN A 403 -12.82 -10.09 -21.97
CA GLN A 403 -13.19 -11.17 -22.89
C GLN A 403 -12.03 -12.15 -23.15
N HIS A 404 -10.86 -11.90 -22.56
CA HIS A 404 -9.70 -12.78 -22.70
C HIS A 404 -10.04 -14.23 -22.30
N PRO A 405 -9.69 -15.25 -23.11
CA PRO A 405 -10.14 -16.63 -22.93
C PRO A 405 -9.64 -17.30 -21.64
N ASP A 406 -8.59 -16.77 -21.03
CA ASP A 406 -8.05 -17.26 -19.76
C ASP A 406 -8.65 -16.58 -18.52
N ASN A 407 -9.48 -15.55 -18.68
CA ASN A 407 -10.03 -14.78 -17.57
C ASN A 407 -10.86 -15.65 -16.61
N GLU A 408 -11.58 -16.66 -17.11
CA GLU A 408 -12.30 -17.63 -16.27
C GLU A 408 -11.40 -18.75 -15.76
N LYS A 409 -10.43 -19.22 -16.56
CA LYS A 409 -9.53 -20.31 -16.17
C LYS A 409 -8.65 -19.92 -14.99
N LEU A 410 -8.17 -18.68 -14.98
CA LEU A 410 -7.33 -18.14 -13.90
C LEU A 410 -8.04 -18.08 -12.55
N LYS A 411 -9.37 -18.24 -12.48
CA LYS A 411 -10.06 -18.40 -11.19
C LYS A 411 -9.74 -19.73 -10.51
N PHE A 412 -9.23 -20.71 -11.23
CA PHE A 412 -9.01 -22.08 -10.74
C PHE A 412 -7.53 -22.45 -10.67
N ASP A 413 -6.73 -22.07 -11.66
CA ASP A 413 -5.28 -22.26 -11.63
C ASP A 413 -4.57 -21.40 -12.67
N GLY A 414 -3.27 -21.18 -12.49
CA GLY A 414 -2.40 -20.47 -13.43
C GLY A 414 -0.94 -20.46 -12.97
N ASN A 415 -0.10 -19.71 -13.67
CA ASN A 415 1.21 -19.31 -13.17
C ASN A 415 1.07 -18.05 -12.32
N PHE A 416 2.03 -17.84 -11.42
CA PHE A 416 2.10 -16.66 -10.59
C PHE A 416 3.54 -16.12 -10.55
N HIS A 417 3.68 -14.80 -10.52
CA HIS A 417 4.97 -14.11 -10.59
C HIS A 417 5.01 -13.01 -9.54
N ASP A 418 6.11 -12.95 -8.81
CA ASP A 418 6.49 -11.81 -8.00
C ASP A 418 6.85 -10.61 -8.89
N SER A 419 6.61 -9.39 -8.39
CA SER A 419 7.10 -8.16 -9.01
C SER A 419 8.26 -7.58 -8.23
N LYS A 420 9.16 -6.84 -8.88
CA LYS A 420 10.15 -6.03 -8.15
C LYS A 420 9.49 -5.01 -7.23
N LEU A 421 8.28 -4.56 -7.55
CA LEU A 421 7.47 -3.73 -6.67
C LEU A 421 7.24 -4.42 -5.31
N MET A 422 6.82 -5.68 -5.30
CA MET A 422 6.65 -6.46 -4.07
C MET A 422 7.93 -6.46 -3.24
N TRP A 423 9.08 -6.79 -3.84
CA TRP A 423 10.35 -6.82 -3.11
C TRP A 423 10.89 -5.44 -2.74
N ALA A 424 10.57 -4.38 -3.48
CA ALA A 424 10.90 -3.01 -3.10
C ALA A 424 10.07 -2.58 -1.89
N MET A 425 8.78 -2.94 -1.84
CA MET A 425 7.96 -2.80 -0.64
C MET A 425 8.49 -3.64 0.53
N GLY A 426 9.07 -4.82 0.25
CA GLY A 426 9.79 -5.65 1.22
C GLY A 426 11.00 -4.98 1.87
N ASN A 427 11.64 -4.00 1.21
CA ASN A 427 12.72 -3.22 1.86
C ASN A 427 12.19 -2.37 3.03
N PHE A 428 10.92 -1.99 2.99
CA PHE A 428 10.25 -1.31 4.09
C PHE A 428 9.58 -2.33 5.02
N SER A 429 8.54 -2.98 4.54
CA SER A 429 7.65 -3.85 5.35
C SER A 429 8.37 -4.93 6.15
N ARG A 430 9.39 -5.60 5.59
CA ARG A 430 10.09 -6.71 6.26
C ARG A 430 10.95 -6.25 7.44
N PHE A 431 11.44 -5.00 7.40
CA PHE A 431 12.45 -4.51 8.34
C PHE A 431 11.96 -3.37 9.22
N VAL A 432 11.08 -2.52 8.69
CA VAL A 432 10.43 -1.43 9.43
C VAL A 432 9.15 -1.98 10.06
N ARG A 433 9.27 -2.51 11.28
CA ARG A 433 8.20 -3.24 11.99
C ARG A 433 7.30 -2.32 12.82
N PRO A 434 6.05 -2.74 13.11
CA PRO A 434 5.17 -2.04 14.05
C PRO A 434 5.90 -1.68 15.35
N GLY A 435 5.76 -0.42 15.78
CA GLY A 435 6.42 0.12 16.98
C GLY A 435 7.81 0.71 16.77
N MET A 436 8.43 0.54 15.60
CA MET A 436 9.65 1.29 15.26
C MET A 436 9.37 2.78 15.10
N VAL A 437 10.34 3.62 15.41
CA VAL A 437 10.20 5.08 15.36
C VAL A 437 11.05 5.63 14.22
N ARG A 438 10.47 6.43 13.32
CA ARG A 438 11.25 7.13 12.30
C ARG A 438 12.13 8.18 12.98
N ILE A 439 13.40 8.27 12.55
CA ILE A 439 14.35 9.26 13.05
C ILE A 439 14.83 10.17 11.92
N GLU A 440 15.39 11.31 12.31
CA GLU A 440 15.97 12.28 11.37
C GLU A 440 17.15 11.71 10.60
N VAL A 441 17.19 12.02 9.31
CA VAL A 441 18.32 11.75 8.43
C VAL A 441 18.59 13.00 7.62
N LYS A 442 19.82 13.51 7.70
CA LYS A 442 20.31 14.58 6.84
C LYS A 442 21.27 14.02 5.81
N THR A 443 21.19 14.57 4.60
CA THR A 443 22.13 14.29 3.50
C THR A 443 22.75 15.60 3.03
N ASP A 444 23.81 15.55 2.22
CA ASP A 444 24.43 16.76 1.63
C ASP A 444 23.45 17.59 0.79
N ASN A 445 22.41 16.96 0.25
CA ASN A 445 21.36 17.61 -0.51
C ASN A 445 20.40 18.42 0.39
N GLY A 446 20.62 18.43 1.71
CA GLY A 446 19.81 19.15 2.69
C GLY A 446 18.33 18.80 2.58
N ASP A 447 17.45 19.81 2.68
CA ASP A 447 16.00 19.64 2.55
C ASP A 447 15.50 19.76 1.09
N ASN A 448 16.39 19.62 0.09
CA ASN A 448 15.97 19.64 -1.32
C ASN A 448 15.32 18.31 -1.72
N HIS A 449 14.05 18.15 -1.34
CA HIS A 449 13.27 16.96 -1.66
C HIS A 449 13.17 16.68 -3.17
N LEU A 450 13.14 17.72 -4.02
CA LEU A 450 13.08 17.49 -5.47
C LEU A 450 14.36 16.80 -5.98
N GLU A 451 15.52 17.25 -5.53
CA GLU A 451 16.79 16.63 -5.92
C GLU A 451 16.89 15.20 -5.36
N GLN A 452 16.50 14.98 -4.10
CA GLN A 452 16.49 13.63 -3.50
C GLN A 452 15.57 12.68 -4.26
N ALA A 453 14.37 13.14 -4.65
CA ALA A 453 13.38 12.36 -5.38
C ALA A 453 13.87 11.85 -6.75
N LEU A 454 14.88 12.51 -7.32
CA LEU A 454 15.49 12.17 -8.62
C LEU A 454 16.86 11.50 -8.47
N SER A 455 17.44 11.50 -7.26
CA SER A 455 18.76 10.96 -6.97
C SER A 455 18.70 9.87 -5.91
N LEU A 456 18.89 10.23 -4.63
CA LEU A 456 18.93 9.34 -3.49
C LEU A 456 17.98 9.81 -2.41
N MET A 457 17.09 8.92 -2.03
CA MET A 457 16.23 9.07 -0.86
C MET A 457 16.72 8.17 0.25
N VAL A 458 16.76 8.70 1.47
CA VAL A 458 17.27 8.01 2.66
C VAL A 458 16.31 8.22 3.82
N SER A 459 15.86 7.13 4.44
CA SER A 459 15.01 7.18 5.64
C SER A 459 15.51 6.17 6.66
N ALA A 460 15.47 6.53 7.96
CA ALA A 460 15.92 5.67 9.05
C ALA A 460 14.84 5.46 10.11
N PHE A 461 14.83 4.26 10.69
CA PHE A 461 13.86 3.83 11.69
C PHE A 461 14.57 3.09 12.81
N LYS A 462 14.39 3.50 14.06
CA LYS A 462 15.00 2.83 15.20
C LYS A 462 14.04 1.86 15.86
N ASN A 463 14.59 0.74 16.30
CA ASN A 463 13.93 -0.24 17.13
C ASN A 463 14.41 -0.08 18.57
N ASN A 464 13.59 0.57 19.40
CA ASN A 464 13.92 0.77 20.81
C ASN A 464 14.01 -0.55 21.60
N ALA A 465 13.37 -1.64 21.13
CA ALA A 465 13.39 -2.93 21.80
C ALA A 465 14.67 -3.74 21.50
N THR A 466 15.23 -3.62 20.29
CA THR A 466 16.42 -4.40 19.88
C THR A 466 17.71 -3.57 19.80
N GLY A 467 17.62 -2.24 19.85
CA GLY A 467 18.77 -1.35 19.62
C GLY A 467 19.25 -1.37 18.17
N GLU A 468 18.42 -1.80 17.23
CA GLU A 468 18.73 -1.78 15.79
C GLU A 468 18.22 -0.49 15.14
N VAL A 469 18.95 0.01 14.15
CA VAL A 469 18.50 1.08 13.26
C VAL A 469 18.42 0.53 11.83
N VAL A 470 17.26 0.68 11.20
CA VAL A 470 17.00 0.28 9.82
C VAL A 470 17.11 1.50 8.93
N LEU A 471 18.03 1.47 7.98
CA LEU A 471 18.19 2.50 6.96
C LEU A 471 17.65 1.97 5.62
N VAL A 472 16.70 2.66 5.02
CA VAL A 472 16.19 2.35 3.68
C VAL A 472 16.68 3.41 2.69
N LEU A 473 17.33 2.94 1.63
CA LEU A 473 18.01 3.73 0.61
C LEU A 473 17.36 3.45 -0.75
N ILE A 474 16.90 4.49 -1.44
CA ILE A 474 16.40 4.36 -2.80
C ILE A 474 17.29 5.19 -3.70
N ASN A 475 18.12 4.51 -4.51
CA ASN A 475 18.88 5.18 -5.55
C ASN A 475 18.04 5.16 -6.83
N TYR A 476 17.37 6.28 -7.09
CA TYR A 476 16.55 6.51 -8.27
C TYR A 476 17.40 6.82 -9.51
N SER A 477 18.62 7.31 -9.31
CA SER A 477 19.52 7.73 -10.40
C SER A 477 20.10 6.57 -11.20
N ASP A 478 20.70 6.91 -12.34
CA ASP A 478 21.49 6.02 -13.19
C ASP A 478 22.96 5.88 -12.74
N LYS A 479 23.33 6.50 -11.61
CA LYS A 479 24.71 6.52 -11.09
C LYS A 479 24.85 5.74 -9.81
N LYS A 480 26.00 5.08 -9.68
CA LYS A 480 26.42 4.46 -8.42
C LYS A 480 26.77 5.54 -7.42
N GLN A 481 26.30 5.38 -6.20
CA GLN A 481 26.61 6.30 -5.10
C GLN A 481 27.29 5.58 -3.94
N SER A 482 28.29 6.24 -3.36
CA SER A 482 28.97 5.80 -2.15
C SER A 482 28.48 6.63 -0.98
N LEU A 483 28.18 5.99 0.14
CA LEU A 483 27.63 6.64 1.32
C LEU A 483 28.68 6.68 2.43
N GLU A 484 28.85 7.84 3.04
CA GLU A 484 29.62 7.99 4.27
C GLU A 484 28.71 8.43 5.41
N LEU A 485 28.50 7.52 6.36
CA LEU A 485 27.75 7.82 7.58
C LEU A 485 28.66 8.58 8.56
N GLN A 486 28.35 9.85 8.83
CA GLN A 486 29.18 10.72 9.67
C GLN A 486 29.33 10.19 11.10
N ASN A 487 28.25 9.63 11.66
CA ASN A 487 28.23 9.02 12.98
C ASN A 487 28.43 7.49 12.96
N LYS A 488 29.12 6.95 11.93
CA LYS A 488 29.43 5.51 11.82
C LYS A 488 30.13 4.92 13.04
N VAL A 489 30.86 5.74 13.81
CA VAL A 489 31.57 5.31 15.02
C VAL A 489 30.64 4.73 16.09
N LEU A 490 29.35 5.09 16.08
CA LEU A 490 28.32 4.59 16.99
C LEU A 490 27.88 3.15 16.67
N PHE A 491 28.14 2.67 15.45
CA PHE A 491 27.60 1.42 14.94
C PHE A 491 28.69 0.39 14.67
N ASN A 492 28.33 -0.90 14.76
CA ASN A 492 29.19 -1.99 14.35
C ASN A 492 29.58 -1.85 12.87
N GLU A 493 30.85 -2.12 12.55
CA GLU A 493 31.34 -2.00 11.18
C GLU A 493 30.67 -3.02 10.24
N GLU A 494 30.55 -4.28 10.70
CA GLU A 494 29.84 -5.33 9.95
C GLU A 494 28.34 -5.05 9.96
N ILE A 495 27.76 -4.98 8.77
CA ILE A 495 26.34 -4.69 8.57
C ILE A 495 25.67 -5.77 7.74
N LYS A 496 24.36 -5.90 7.94
CA LYS A 496 23.49 -6.70 7.08
C LYS A 496 22.82 -5.77 6.07
N THR A 497 22.76 -6.19 4.83
CA THR A 497 22.10 -5.43 3.76
C THR A 497 21.19 -6.33 2.94
N TYR A 498 20.13 -5.74 2.40
CA TYR A 498 19.12 -6.41 1.57
C TYR A 498 18.87 -5.55 0.36
N VAL A 499 18.96 -6.12 -0.85
CA VAL A 499 18.92 -5.34 -2.09
C VAL A 499 17.81 -5.85 -3.01
N THR A 500 16.97 -4.93 -3.47
CA THR A 500 16.08 -5.13 -4.61
C THR A 500 16.59 -4.33 -5.80
N SER A 501 16.85 -5.03 -6.89
CA SER A 501 17.37 -4.48 -8.15
C SER A 501 16.79 -5.27 -9.32
N LYS A 502 17.16 -4.92 -10.56
CA LYS A 502 16.78 -5.71 -11.74
C LYS A 502 17.06 -7.21 -11.57
N ASN A 503 18.15 -7.57 -10.90
CA ASN A 503 18.61 -8.95 -10.77
C ASN A 503 18.43 -9.54 -9.37
N GLU A 504 17.92 -8.76 -8.41
CA GLU A 504 17.87 -9.13 -7.00
C GLU A 504 16.49 -8.90 -6.40
N ASN A 505 16.04 -9.84 -5.58
CA ASN A 505 14.77 -9.83 -4.86
C ASN A 505 15.08 -9.84 -3.37
N LEU A 506 15.20 -8.66 -2.77
CA LEU A 506 15.55 -8.49 -1.35
C LEU A 506 16.78 -9.32 -0.91
N SER A 507 17.76 -9.47 -1.81
CA SER A 507 18.89 -10.38 -1.63
C SER A 507 19.77 -9.96 -0.46
N PHE A 508 20.06 -10.89 0.44
CA PHE A 508 20.88 -10.66 1.62
C PHE A 508 22.37 -10.63 1.28
N ARG A 509 23.08 -9.67 1.90
CA ARG A 509 24.55 -9.59 1.87
C ARG A 509 25.07 -9.06 3.19
N LYS A 510 26.18 -9.63 3.66
CA LYS A 510 27.03 -8.98 4.66
C LYS A 510 27.86 -7.89 3.99
N GLY A 511 28.07 -6.77 4.67
CA GLY A 511 28.85 -5.64 4.19
C GLY A 511 29.62 -4.96 5.32
N SER A 512 30.29 -3.85 4.99
CA SER A 512 30.95 -2.96 5.94
C SER A 512 30.45 -1.53 5.73
N LEU A 513 30.25 -0.80 6.84
CA LEU A 513 29.90 0.63 6.81
C LEU A 513 30.96 1.49 6.10
N GLU A 514 32.22 1.06 6.09
CA GLU A 514 33.31 1.79 5.44
C GLU A 514 33.19 1.82 3.91
N ASN A 515 32.47 0.86 3.33
CA ASN A 515 32.31 0.70 1.89
C ASN A 515 30.83 0.59 1.48
N LEU A 516 29.96 1.38 2.12
CA LEU A 516 28.54 1.36 1.84
C LEU A 516 28.26 2.01 0.47
N VAL A 517 27.93 1.18 -0.52
CA VAL A 517 27.54 1.61 -1.87
C VAL A 517 26.09 1.26 -2.17
N VAL A 518 25.45 2.08 -3.00
CA VAL A 518 24.12 1.85 -3.55
C VAL A 518 24.22 1.90 -5.09
N ASP A 519 23.97 0.76 -5.72
CA ASP A 519 23.97 0.65 -7.18
C ASP A 519 22.81 1.47 -7.78
N PRO A 520 22.93 1.94 -9.05
CA PRO A 520 21.86 2.65 -9.73
C PRO A 520 20.53 1.88 -9.73
N GLN A 521 19.41 2.60 -9.67
CA GLN A 521 18.07 2.01 -9.83
C GLN A 521 17.82 0.83 -8.88
N THR A 522 18.14 1.01 -7.60
CA THR A 522 17.97 -0.02 -6.56
C THR A 522 17.29 0.53 -5.32
N VAL A 523 16.64 -0.37 -4.59
CA VAL A 523 16.25 -0.15 -3.19
C VAL A 523 17.12 -1.04 -2.32
N LYS A 524 17.76 -0.46 -1.31
CA LYS A 524 18.66 -1.15 -0.40
C LYS A 524 18.30 -0.85 1.04
N THR A 525 18.12 -1.90 1.82
CA THR A 525 17.95 -1.80 3.28
C THR A 525 19.25 -2.16 3.98
N VAL A 526 19.61 -1.42 5.01
CA VAL A 526 20.79 -1.66 5.86
C VAL A 526 20.33 -1.78 7.31
N ILE A 527 20.76 -2.84 7.98
CA ILE A 527 20.52 -3.04 9.41
C ILE A 527 21.78 -2.67 10.16
N LEU A 528 21.68 -1.62 10.98
CA LEU A 528 22.73 -1.10 11.83
C LEU A 528 22.47 -1.53 13.27
N LYS A 529 23.56 -1.84 13.99
CA LYS A 529 23.53 -2.13 15.42
C LYS A 529 24.50 -1.20 16.12
N TYR A 530 24.11 -0.62 17.25
CA TYR A 530 25.05 0.12 18.08
C TYR A 530 26.20 -0.79 18.52
N LYS A 531 27.39 -0.19 18.69
CA LYS A 531 28.48 -0.88 19.38
C LYS A 531 28.08 -1.09 20.84
N GLU A 532 28.44 -2.25 21.37
CA GLU A 532 28.31 -2.55 22.81
C GLU A 532 29.22 -1.68 23.67
#